data_AF-A0A9D9X1J9-F1
#
_entry.id   AF-A0A9D9X1J9-F1
#
_cell.length_a   1.000
_cell.length_b   1.000
_cell.length_c   1.000
_cell.angle_alpha   90.00
_cell.angle_beta   90.00
_cell.angle_gamma   90.00
#
_symmetry.space_group_name_H-M   'P 1'
#
loop_
_entity.id
_entity.type
_entity.pdbx_description
1 polymer ?
#
loop_
_entity_poly.entity_id
_entity_poly.type
_entity_poly.pdbx_seq_one_letter_code
_entity_poly.pdbx_strand_id
1 'polypeptide(L)'
;MRAIRFNFLMIVGLVLTFGVSSAMAMGDDSGKKRPKDMGTLSIRTTEEAYPVRINGVERGMTGVGKGAEYFLTPGFHTVEVMGPNGKVWKQQIEIRRGQKNCVCLKIVRETISRPCPYNFALDGPGRINEGDLVTYAAINSGTTPIPIKYAWTVANGVVKSGLGTPTITVDSTGMGGKTINAVLDVNDDVYDNKCRQVIAVPTDVIPPNIVVPKAFICDEFESRSADDDKARFDNCAIQVQNMPEGQLHIFIYPGTDRVSTTRNTYERLSKRMLDYMVKDLRVDPKRITLIKASNRAKTTYQMWIVPAGAELPKMQ
;
A
#
# COMPACT_ATOMS: atom_id res chain seq x y z
N MET A 1 -47.44 -9.66 -47.17
CA MET A 1 -46.01 -10.03 -47.28
C MET A 1 -45.74 -11.17 -46.30
N ARG A 2 -45.91 -12.40 -46.79
CA ARG A 2 -44.87 -13.44 -46.95
C ARG A 2 -44.28 -13.95 -45.63
N ALA A 3 -44.92 -15.00 -45.13
CA ALA A 3 -44.31 -16.05 -44.32
C ALA A 3 -43.28 -16.82 -45.16
N ILE A 4 -42.18 -17.25 -44.55
CA ILE A 4 -41.32 -18.30 -45.08
C ILE A 4 -41.09 -19.33 -43.99
N ARG A 5 -41.69 -20.49 -44.23
CA ARG A 5 -41.41 -21.78 -43.57
C ARG A 5 -40.15 -22.37 -44.22
N PHE A 6 -39.32 -23.05 -43.45
CA PHE A 6 -38.47 -24.10 -44.01
C PHE A 6 -38.80 -25.43 -43.37
N ASN A 7 -39.39 -26.27 -44.21
CA ASN A 7 -39.53 -27.70 -44.08
C ASN A 7 -38.36 -28.28 -44.88
N PHE A 8 -37.51 -29.14 -44.33
CA PHE A 8 -36.89 -30.20 -45.12
C PHE A 8 -36.58 -31.42 -44.24
N LEU A 9 -37.16 -32.52 -44.68
CA LEU A 9 -37.14 -33.88 -44.17
C LEU A 9 -36.27 -34.68 -45.15
N MET A 10 -35.39 -35.56 -44.65
CA MET A 10 -34.91 -36.83 -45.25
C MET A 10 -33.66 -37.29 -44.46
N ILE A 11 -33.76 -38.21 -43.49
CA ILE A 11 -33.84 -39.69 -43.61
C ILE A 11 -32.47 -40.37 -43.79
N VAL A 12 -32.12 -41.09 -42.70
CA VAL A 12 -31.40 -42.39 -42.58
C VAL A 12 -29.88 -42.44 -42.78
N GLY A 13 -29.21 -42.66 -41.64
CA GLY A 13 -27.88 -43.27 -41.54
C GLY A 13 -27.74 -43.97 -40.19
N LEU A 14 -28.19 -45.22 -40.14
CA LEU A 14 -28.12 -46.13 -39.01
C LEU A 14 -26.66 -46.53 -38.74
N VAL A 15 -26.11 -46.17 -37.58
CA VAL A 15 -24.98 -46.88 -36.96
C VAL A 15 -25.20 -46.96 -35.45
N LEU A 16 -25.64 -48.14 -35.02
CA LEU A 16 -25.47 -48.64 -33.67
C LEU A 16 -23.98 -48.60 -33.30
N THR A 17 -23.61 -47.74 -32.36
CA THR A 17 -22.51 -48.06 -31.43
C THR A 17 -23.02 -47.84 -30.02
N PHE A 18 -23.36 -48.95 -29.39
CA PHE A 18 -23.48 -49.09 -27.96
C PHE A 18 -22.16 -48.66 -27.31
N GLY A 19 -22.06 -47.40 -26.92
CA GLY A 19 -21.12 -46.96 -25.91
C GLY A 19 -21.62 -47.39 -24.54
N VAL A 20 -21.60 -48.69 -24.26
CA VAL A 20 -21.71 -49.19 -22.89
C VAL A 20 -20.43 -48.74 -22.18
N SER A 21 -20.50 -47.59 -21.52
CA SER A 21 -19.57 -47.24 -20.45
C SER A 21 -19.59 -48.41 -19.48
N SER A 22 -18.54 -49.21 -19.54
CA SER A 22 -18.32 -50.31 -18.63
C SER A 22 -18.04 -49.70 -17.27
N ALA A 23 -19.10 -49.42 -16.50
CA ALA A 23 -19.00 -49.33 -15.06
C ALA A 23 -18.60 -50.74 -14.59
N MET A 24 -17.29 -51.00 -14.60
CA MET A 24 -16.70 -52.17 -13.96
C MET A 24 -17.12 -52.09 -12.50
N ALA A 25 -18.04 -52.97 -12.12
CA ALA A 25 -18.36 -53.22 -10.73
C ALA A 25 -17.04 -53.53 -9.99
N MET A 26 -16.63 -52.59 -9.12
CA MET A 26 -15.44 -52.71 -8.28
C MET A 26 -15.65 -53.88 -7.32
N GLY A 27 -14.93 -54.97 -7.57
CA GLY A 27 -14.94 -56.15 -6.72
C GLY A 27 -14.19 -55.89 -5.43
N ASP A 28 -14.91 -55.48 -4.38
CA ASP A 28 -14.54 -55.90 -3.05
C ASP A 28 -14.73 -57.43 -3.00
N ASP A 29 -13.65 -58.18 -2.78
CA ASP A 29 -13.69 -59.64 -2.70
C ASP A 29 -14.12 -60.13 -1.30
N SER A 30 -14.65 -59.23 -0.46
CA SER A 30 -15.21 -59.54 0.86
C SER A 30 -16.33 -60.59 0.75
N GLY A 31 -15.96 -61.87 0.92
CA GLY A 31 -16.87 -63.00 0.86
C GLY A 31 -16.61 -64.01 -0.27
N LYS A 32 -15.63 -63.81 -1.16
CA LYS A 32 -15.24 -64.83 -2.15
C LYS A 32 -14.29 -65.86 -1.53
N LYS A 33 -14.45 -67.14 -1.92
CA LYS A 33 -13.56 -68.22 -1.45
C LYS A 33 -12.13 -67.92 -1.87
N ARG A 34 -11.23 -67.87 -0.89
CA ARG A 34 -9.79 -67.63 -1.06
C ARG A 34 -9.20 -68.53 -2.16
N PRO A 35 -8.59 -67.96 -3.22
CA PRO A 35 -7.84 -68.74 -4.20
C PRO A 35 -6.61 -69.42 -3.56
N LYS A 36 -6.37 -70.70 -3.87
CA LYS A 36 -5.32 -71.54 -3.22
C LYS A 36 -3.88 -71.10 -3.54
N ASP A 37 -3.68 -70.30 -4.58
CA ASP A 37 -2.35 -69.90 -5.09
C ASP A 37 -2.02 -68.42 -4.87
N MET A 38 -2.85 -67.70 -4.11
CA MET A 38 -2.70 -66.27 -3.85
C MET A 38 -2.38 -65.98 -2.37
N GLY A 39 -1.74 -64.84 -2.13
CA GLY A 39 -1.70 -64.21 -0.82
C GLY A 39 -2.87 -63.25 -0.63
N THR A 40 -3.14 -62.87 0.61
CA THR A 40 -4.22 -61.95 0.96
C THR A 40 -3.62 -60.65 1.49
N LEU A 41 -3.99 -59.52 0.89
CA LEU A 41 -3.72 -58.19 1.42
C LEU A 41 -5.00 -57.65 2.04
N SER A 42 -4.97 -57.32 3.33
CA SER A 42 -6.10 -56.72 4.03
C SER A 42 -5.77 -55.27 4.40
N ILE A 43 -6.55 -54.31 3.91
CA ILE A 43 -6.30 -52.89 4.16
C ILE A 43 -7.48 -52.30 4.93
N ARG A 44 -7.19 -51.65 6.06
CA ARG A 44 -8.19 -50.95 6.87
C ARG A 44 -7.76 -49.54 7.25
N THR A 45 -8.76 -48.68 7.40
CA THR A 45 -8.64 -47.29 7.85
C THR A 45 -9.54 -47.05 9.07
N THR A 46 -9.19 -46.07 9.91
CA THR A 46 -9.85 -45.88 11.22
C THR A 46 -11.19 -45.17 11.18
N GLU A 47 -11.44 -44.31 10.20
CA GLU A 47 -12.63 -43.44 10.18
C GLU A 47 -13.51 -43.69 8.95
N GLU A 48 -12.92 -43.63 7.75
CA GLU A 48 -13.63 -43.69 6.47
C GLU A 48 -12.90 -44.60 5.48
N ALA A 49 -13.59 -45.07 4.46
CA ALA A 49 -13.04 -45.90 3.39
C ALA A 49 -12.36 -45.03 2.34
N TYR A 50 -11.15 -45.39 1.92
CA TYR A 50 -10.33 -44.60 1.00
C TYR A 50 -9.95 -45.41 -0.25
N PRO A 51 -9.84 -44.77 -1.43
CA PRO A 51 -9.45 -45.47 -2.65
C PRO A 51 -8.08 -46.14 -2.55
N VAL A 52 -8.01 -47.38 -3.03
CA VAL A 52 -6.81 -48.22 -3.06
C VAL A 52 -6.35 -48.43 -4.49
N ARG A 53 -5.07 -48.19 -4.74
CA ARG A 53 -4.38 -48.59 -5.97
C ARG A 53 -3.33 -49.64 -5.65
N ILE A 54 -3.25 -50.67 -6.48
CA ILE A 54 -2.24 -51.73 -6.37
C ILE A 54 -1.55 -51.83 -7.73
N ASN A 55 -0.23 -51.61 -7.73
CA ASN A 55 0.59 -51.49 -8.93
C ASN A 55 0.06 -50.42 -9.90
N GLY A 56 -0.40 -49.29 -9.36
CA GLY A 56 -0.95 -48.17 -10.13
C GLY A 56 -2.37 -48.36 -10.66
N VAL A 57 -3.00 -49.53 -10.44
CA VAL A 57 -4.37 -49.83 -10.88
C VAL A 57 -5.34 -49.70 -9.71
N GLU A 58 -6.47 -49.03 -9.91
CA GLU A 58 -7.54 -48.93 -8.91
C GLU A 58 -8.17 -50.30 -8.63
N ARG A 59 -8.17 -50.70 -7.35
CA ARG A 59 -8.65 -52.03 -6.93
C ARG A 59 -9.89 -51.97 -6.04
N GLY A 60 -10.22 -50.82 -5.47
CA GLY A 60 -11.40 -50.67 -4.63
C GLY A 60 -11.14 -49.70 -3.49
N MET A 61 -11.82 -49.90 -2.37
CA MET A 61 -11.74 -49.03 -1.19
C MET A 61 -11.20 -49.80 0.03
N THR A 62 -10.50 -49.12 0.93
CA THR A 62 -10.14 -49.68 2.24
C THR A 62 -11.39 -50.02 3.05
N GLY A 63 -11.28 -50.98 3.97
CA GLY A 63 -12.36 -51.27 4.91
C GLY A 63 -12.33 -50.38 6.15
N VAL A 64 -13.50 -50.10 6.74
CA VAL A 64 -13.66 -49.40 8.02
C VAL A 64 -14.10 -50.42 9.08
N GLY A 65 -13.38 -50.48 10.21
CA GLY A 65 -13.60 -51.49 11.26
C GLY A 65 -13.06 -52.88 10.90
N LYS A 66 -13.50 -53.45 9.76
CA LYS A 66 -12.97 -54.69 9.16
C LYS A 66 -12.20 -54.34 7.89
N GLY A 67 -11.01 -54.91 7.69
CA GLY A 67 -10.20 -54.62 6.51
C GLY A 67 -10.77 -55.23 5.22
N ALA A 68 -10.72 -54.46 4.14
CA ALA A 68 -11.04 -54.92 2.79
C ALA A 68 -9.94 -55.88 2.32
N GLU A 69 -10.33 -57.01 1.73
CA GLU A 69 -9.38 -58.06 1.34
C GLU A 69 -9.17 -58.07 -0.18
N TYR A 70 -7.91 -58.12 -0.58
CA TYR A 70 -7.47 -58.22 -1.98
C TYR A 70 -6.61 -59.46 -2.13
N PHE A 71 -6.97 -60.34 -3.06
CA PHE A 71 -6.18 -61.53 -3.39
C PHE A 71 -5.16 -61.20 -4.47
N LEU A 72 -3.88 -61.38 -4.16
CA LEU A 72 -2.77 -61.00 -5.02
C LEU A 72 -1.84 -62.20 -5.25
N THR A 73 -1.25 -62.25 -6.44
CA THR A 73 -0.20 -63.22 -6.76
C THR A 73 0.99 -63.04 -5.82
N PRO A 74 1.75 -64.09 -5.49
CA PRO A 74 2.97 -63.93 -4.73
C PRO A 74 3.98 -63.03 -5.46
N GLY A 75 4.64 -62.12 -4.73
CA GLY A 75 5.57 -61.14 -5.28
C GLY A 75 5.48 -59.78 -4.59
N PHE A 76 6.25 -58.81 -5.07
CA PHE A 76 6.20 -57.45 -4.54
C PHE A 76 5.09 -56.64 -5.22
N HIS A 77 4.25 -56.01 -4.41
CA HIS A 77 3.18 -55.13 -4.87
C HIS A 77 3.32 -53.75 -4.25
N THR A 78 3.17 -52.72 -5.07
CA THR A 78 3.11 -51.33 -4.63
C THR A 78 1.67 -51.00 -4.29
N VAL A 79 1.40 -50.72 -3.02
CA VAL A 79 0.07 -50.42 -2.49
C VAL A 79 0.00 -48.94 -2.17
N GLU A 80 -1.01 -48.27 -2.71
CA GLU A 80 -1.28 -46.85 -2.54
C GLU A 80 -2.69 -46.66 -1.97
N VAL A 81 -2.84 -45.84 -0.95
CA VAL A 81 -4.14 -45.45 -0.38
C VAL A 81 -4.28 -43.93 -0.48
N MET A 82 -5.32 -43.47 -1.16
CA MET A 82 -5.62 -42.08 -1.43
C MET A 82 -6.41 -41.48 -0.25
N GLY A 83 -5.69 -40.90 0.70
CA GLY A 83 -6.25 -40.25 1.89
C GLY A 83 -6.88 -38.87 1.61
N PRO A 84 -7.38 -38.20 2.66
CA PRO A 84 -8.04 -36.90 2.53
C PRO A 84 -7.06 -35.81 2.07
N ASN A 85 -7.59 -34.76 1.44
CA ASN A 85 -6.83 -33.61 0.93
C ASN A 85 -5.69 -34.00 -0.06
N GLY A 86 -5.87 -35.10 -0.80
CA GLY A 86 -4.90 -35.56 -1.80
C GLY A 86 -3.63 -36.20 -1.23
N LYS A 87 -3.56 -36.46 0.08
CA LYS A 87 -2.43 -37.19 0.69
C LYS A 87 -2.46 -38.66 0.25
N VAL A 88 -1.33 -39.20 -0.17
CA VAL A 88 -1.22 -40.61 -0.60
C VAL A 88 -0.27 -41.35 0.33
N TRP A 89 -0.75 -42.43 0.93
CA TRP A 89 0.12 -43.41 1.59
C TRP A 89 0.57 -44.44 0.57
N LYS A 90 1.87 -44.75 0.51
CA LYS A 90 2.44 -45.67 -0.47
C LYS A 90 3.47 -46.59 0.19
N GLN A 91 3.35 -47.90 -0.03
CA GLN A 91 4.31 -48.88 0.45
C GLN A 91 4.43 -50.08 -0.50
N GLN A 92 5.66 -50.58 -0.66
CA GLN A 92 5.91 -51.86 -1.34
C GLN A 92 5.81 -53.00 -0.33
N ILE A 93 4.98 -54.00 -0.64
CA ILE A 93 4.67 -55.12 0.26
C ILE A 93 4.94 -56.43 -0.48
N GLU A 94 5.69 -57.32 0.15
CA GLU A 94 5.87 -58.69 -0.33
C GLU A 94 4.64 -59.54 0.02
N ILE A 95 3.91 -60.01 -0.99
CA ILE A 95 2.81 -60.94 -0.83
C ILE A 95 3.36 -62.36 -0.99
N ARG A 96 3.10 -63.23 -0.01
CA ARG A 96 3.47 -64.65 -0.06
C ARG A 96 2.22 -65.52 -0.15
N ARG A 97 2.32 -66.63 -0.88
CA ARG A 97 1.24 -67.61 -1.02
C ARG A 97 0.79 -68.09 0.35
N GLY A 98 -0.52 -68.17 0.57
CA GLY A 98 -1.07 -68.70 1.83
C GLY A 98 -0.96 -67.74 3.02
N GLN A 99 -0.25 -66.61 2.90
CA GLN A 99 -0.13 -65.61 3.97
C GLN A 99 -1.12 -64.46 3.82
N LYS A 100 -1.45 -63.83 4.95
CA LYS A 100 -2.28 -62.62 5.02
C LYS A 100 -1.43 -61.46 5.54
N ASN A 101 -1.30 -60.42 4.74
CA ASN A 101 -0.63 -59.17 5.08
C ASN A 101 -1.69 -58.12 5.45
N CYS A 102 -1.53 -57.46 6.58
CA CYS A 102 -2.50 -56.49 7.08
C CYS A 102 -1.89 -55.08 7.10
N VAL A 103 -2.51 -54.14 6.41
CA VAL A 103 -2.19 -52.71 6.43
C VAL A 103 -3.26 -51.98 7.23
N CYS A 104 -2.85 -51.31 8.30
CA CYS A 104 -3.75 -50.54 9.16
C CYS A 104 -3.33 -49.08 9.12
N LEU A 105 -4.13 -48.22 8.50
CA LEU A 105 -3.88 -46.79 8.41
C LEU A 105 -4.73 -46.06 9.44
N LYS A 106 -4.07 -45.36 10.37
CA LYS A 106 -4.73 -44.45 11.31
C LYS A 106 -4.78 -43.06 10.67
N ILE A 107 -5.98 -42.56 10.43
CA ILE A 107 -6.17 -41.15 10.07
C ILE A 107 -5.99 -40.33 11.35
N VAL A 108 -5.04 -39.41 11.32
CA VAL A 108 -4.81 -38.47 12.41
C VAL A 108 -5.30 -37.10 11.94
N ARG A 109 -6.41 -36.64 12.51
CA ARG A 109 -6.87 -35.26 12.36
C ARG A 109 -6.08 -34.42 13.35
N GLU A 110 -5.11 -33.65 12.86
CA GLU A 110 -4.53 -32.58 13.66
C GLU A 110 -5.51 -31.42 13.70
N THR A 111 -6.14 -31.22 14.86
CA THR A 111 -6.87 -29.98 15.11
C THR A 111 -5.82 -28.90 15.34
N ILE A 112 -5.63 -28.00 14.38
CA ILE A 112 -4.81 -26.80 14.59
C ILE A 112 -5.60 -25.90 15.54
N SER A 113 -5.45 -26.13 16.85
CA SER A 113 -5.97 -25.23 17.86
C SER A 113 -5.12 -23.97 17.86
N ARG A 114 -5.68 -22.86 17.36
CA ARG A 114 -5.12 -21.54 17.66
C ARG A 114 -5.42 -21.24 19.13
N PRO A 115 -4.44 -20.77 19.92
CA PRO A 115 -4.59 -20.59 21.36
C PRO A 115 -5.66 -19.56 21.73
N CYS A 116 -6.01 -18.65 20.80
CA CYS A 116 -6.99 -17.60 21.00
C CYS A 116 -8.00 -17.54 19.84
N PRO A 117 -9.28 -17.29 20.13
CA PRO A 117 -10.33 -17.20 19.11
C PRO A 117 -10.24 -15.92 18.27
N TYR A 118 -9.38 -14.97 18.66
CA TYR A 118 -9.16 -13.70 17.97
C TYR A 118 -7.68 -13.43 17.72
N ASN A 119 -7.42 -12.64 16.68
CA ASN A 119 -6.10 -12.21 16.28
C ASN A 119 -6.21 -10.84 15.60
N PHE A 120 -5.79 -9.81 16.31
CA PHE A 120 -5.92 -8.43 15.88
C PHE A 120 -4.68 -7.96 15.13
N ALA A 121 -4.90 -7.33 13.99
CA ALA A 121 -3.93 -6.46 13.34
C ALA A 121 -4.40 -5.01 13.52
N LEU A 122 -3.46 -4.07 13.53
CA LEU A 122 -3.77 -2.65 13.60
C LEU A 122 -3.54 -2.05 12.22
N ASP A 123 -4.54 -1.34 11.72
CA ASP A 123 -4.49 -0.62 10.46
C ASP A 123 -4.43 0.89 10.72
N GLY A 124 -3.67 1.58 9.88
CA GLY A 124 -3.43 3.01 9.96
C GLY A 124 -2.49 3.46 8.83
N PRO A 125 -2.55 4.73 8.43
CA PRO A 125 -1.69 5.23 7.36
C PRO A 125 -0.23 5.25 7.81
N GLY A 126 0.70 4.96 6.90
CA GLY A 126 2.13 5.09 7.17
C GLY A 126 2.60 6.55 7.21
N ARG A 127 1.91 7.46 6.51
CA ARG A 127 2.27 8.88 6.43
C ARG A 127 1.06 9.77 6.17
N ILE A 128 1.05 10.96 6.76
CA ILE A 128 0.00 12.00 6.66
C ILE A 128 0.60 13.41 6.63
N ASN A 129 -0.20 14.44 6.40
CA ASN A 129 0.22 15.83 6.63
C ASN A 129 -0.18 16.29 8.04
N GLU A 130 0.59 17.23 8.60
CA GLU A 130 0.23 17.88 9.87
C GLU A 130 -1.15 18.56 9.77
N GLY A 131 -2.00 18.31 10.76
CA GLY A 131 -3.37 18.83 10.82
C GLY A 131 -4.42 17.86 10.26
N ASP A 132 -4.01 16.76 9.62
CA ASP A 132 -4.92 15.71 9.18
C ASP A 132 -5.51 14.97 10.40
N LEU A 133 -6.77 14.52 10.26
CA LEU A 133 -7.40 13.56 11.16
C LEU A 133 -7.10 12.14 10.69
N VAL A 134 -6.47 11.35 11.55
CA VAL A 134 -6.08 9.96 11.29
C VAL A 134 -7.07 9.01 11.91
N THR A 135 -7.43 7.94 11.21
CA THR A 135 -8.20 6.83 11.78
C THR A 135 -7.31 5.61 11.92
N TYR A 136 -7.29 5.01 13.12
CA TYR A 136 -6.70 3.71 13.37
C TYR A 136 -7.79 2.69 13.61
N ALA A 137 -7.63 1.48 13.06
CA ALA A 137 -8.64 0.43 13.13
C ALA A 137 -8.05 -0.92 13.52
N ALA A 138 -8.69 -1.59 14.47
CA ALA A 138 -8.37 -2.96 14.87
C ALA A 138 -9.09 -3.95 13.93
N ILE A 139 -8.33 -4.74 13.18
CA ILE A 139 -8.84 -5.75 12.27
C ILE A 139 -8.72 -7.12 12.94
N ASN A 140 -9.85 -7.75 13.26
CA ASN A 140 -9.85 -9.12 13.78
C ASN A 140 -9.93 -10.14 12.64
N SER A 141 -8.96 -11.05 12.60
CA SER A 141 -8.92 -12.19 11.66
C SER A 141 -9.48 -13.50 12.24
N GLY A 142 -10.01 -13.47 13.47
CA GLY A 142 -10.59 -14.62 14.17
C GLY A 142 -12.12 -14.64 14.16
N THR A 143 -12.68 -15.61 14.87
CA THR A 143 -14.12 -15.76 15.07
C THR A 143 -14.42 -15.24 16.47
N THR A 144 -14.88 -14.00 16.62
CA THR A 144 -15.17 -13.40 17.94
C THR A 144 -16.65 -13.56 18.33
N PRO A 145 -17.04 -14.59 19.10
CA PRO A 145 -18.35 -14.64 19.74
C PRO A 145 -18.39 -13.95 21.11
N ILE A 146 -17.24 -13.41 21.60
CA ILE A 146 -17.07 -12.89 22.96
C ILE A 146 -16.80 -11.37 22.90
N PRO A 147 -17.30 -10.56 23.86
CA PRO A 147 -16.98 -9.14 23.97
C PRO A 147 -15.47 -8.89 24.17
N ILE A 148 -14.93 -7.93 23.43
CA ILE A 148 -13.52 -7.54 23.45
C ILE A 148 -13.36 -6.16 24.09
N LYS A 149 -12.33 -5.99 24.94
CA LYS A 149 -11.94 -4.72 25.55
C LYS A 149 -10.80 -4.10 24.76
N TYR A 150 -10.97 -2.84 24.36
CA TYR A 150 -9.98 -2.06 23.62
C TYR A 150 -9.43 -0.93 24.49
N ALA A 151 -8.12 -0.96 24.77
CA ALA A 151 -7.42 0.10 25.47
C ALA A 151 -6.41 0.75 24.51
N TRP A 152 -6.66 2.01 24.17
CA TRP A 152 -5.81 2.77 23.25
C TRP A 152 -4.85 3.68 24.01
N THR A 153 -3.61 3.71 23.57
CA THR A 153 -2.60 4.69 23.98
C THR A 153 -2.01 5.33 22.74
N VAL A 154 -1.97 6.66 22.69
CA VAL A 154 -1.43 7.40 21.54
C VAL A 154 -0.32 8.33 22.02
N ALA A 155 0.85 8.23 21.38
CA ALA A 155 1.94 9.19 21.55
C ALA A 155 1.96 10.18 20.38
N ASN A 156 2.31 11.45 20.67
CA ASN A 156 2.44 12.53 19.68
C ASN A 156 1.16 12.79 18.86
N GLY A 157 0.00 12.84 19.50
CA GLY A 157 -1.28 13.17 18.87
C GLY A 157 -2.40 13.24 19.91
N VAL A 158 -3.58 13.72 19.52
CA VAL A 158 -4.74 13.83 20.44
C VAL A 158 -5.89 12.98 19.93
N VAL A 159 -6.32 12.00 20.72
CA VAL A 159 -7.51 11.19 20.40
C VAL A 159 -8.75 12.08 20.50
N LYS A 160 -9.49 12.22 19.40
CA LYS A 160 -10.76 12.98 19.34
C LYS A 160 -11.96 12.11 19.68
N SER A 161 -11.93 10.84 19.31
CA SER A 161 -13.06 9.92 19.49
C SER A 161 -12.63 8.46 19.40
N GLY A 162 -13.49 7.56 19.90
CA GLY A 162 -13.39 6.11 19.68
C GLY A 162 -12.68 5.31 20.79
N LEU A 163 -12.34 5.93 21.92
CA LEU A 163 -11.77 5.21 23.07
C LEU A 163 -12.72 4.09 23.52
N GLY A 164 -12.17 2.93 23.84
CA GLY A 164 -12.95 1.74 24.20
C GLY A 164 -13.57 0.98 23.01
N THR A 165 -13.34 1.42 21.77
CA THR A 165 -13.92 0.81 20.57
C THR A 165 -12.81 0.26 19.64
N PRO A 166 -13.12 -0.56 18.62
CA PRO A 166 -12.11 -1.06 17.69
C PRO A 166 -11.51 0.02 16.78
N THR A 167 -12.02 1.26 16.80
CA THR A 167 -11.50 2.35 15.97
C THR A 167 -11.32 3.63 16.79
N ILE A 168 -10.25 4.38 16.54
CA ILE A 168 -10.04 5.72 17.09
C ILE A 168 -9.73 6.73 16.00
N THR A 169 -10.05 7.98 16.27
CA THR A 169 -9.64 9.13 15.44
C THR A 169 -8.68 10.01 16.22
N VAL A 170 -7.53 10.34 15.61
CA VAL A 170 -6.43 11.10 16.21
C VAL A 170 -6.17 12.35 15.38
N ASP A 171 -6.01 13.48 16.06
CA ASP A 171 -5.61 14.77 15.47
C ASP A 171 -4.10 14.94 15.53
N SER A 172 -3.51 15.28 14.38
CA SER A 172 -2.07 15.43 14.18
C SER A 172 -1.57 16.88 14.23
N THR A 173 -2.44 17.85 14.57
CA THR A 173 -2.08 19.27 14.69
C THR A 173 -0.90 19.48 15.65
N GLY A 174 0.14 20.21 15.23
CA GLY A 174 1.34 20.48 16.02
C GLY A 174 2.38 19.34 16.01
N MET A 175 2.17 18.29 15.21
CA MET A 175 3.00 17.08 15.19
C MET A 175 3.89 16.96 13.96
N GLY A 176 4.00 18.01 13.13
CA GLY A 176 4.87 18.02 11.95
C GLY A 176 6.30 17.61 12.28
N GLY A 177 6.84 16.70 11.47
CA GLY A 177 8.20 16.14 11.64
C GLY A 177 8.31 15.10 12.77
N LYS A 178 7.21 14.75 13.45
CA LYS A 178 7.16 13.68 14.44
C LYS A 178 6.43 12.46 13.90
N THR A 179 6.50 11.37 14.65
CA THR A 179 5.76 10.13 14.38
C THR A 179 4.69 9.95 15.45
N ILE A 180 3.44 9.80 15.02
CA ILE A 180 2.34 9.34 15.87
C ILE A 180 2.53 7.85 16.09
N ASN A 181 2.50 7.39 17.34
CA ASN A 181 2.52 5.97 17.65
C ASN A 181 1.23 5.57 18.35
N ALA A 182 0.35 4.88 17.62
CA ALA A 182 -0.90 4.35 18.16
C ALA A 182 -0.68 2.92 18.64
N VAL A 183 -0.90 2.69 19.93
CA VAL A 183 -0.79 1.40 20.59
C VAL A 183 -2.19 0.96 21.00
N LEU A 184 -2.54 -0.27 20.62
CA LEU A 184 -3.77 -0.92 21.03
C LEU A 184 -3.43 -2.13 21.91
N ASP A 185 -3.98 -2.11 23.11
CA ASP A 185 -4.00 -3.23 24.04
C ASP A 185 -5.40 -3.86 24.03
N VAL A 186 -5.47 -5.09 23.54
CA VAL A 186 -6.71 -5.85 23.40
C VAL A 186 -6.75 -6.98 24.41
N ASN A 187 -7.85 -7.08 25.14
CA ASN A 187 -8.07 -8.15 26.10
C ASN A 187 -9.53 -8.61 26.16
N ASP A 188 -9.79 -9.71 26.86
CA ASP A 188 -11.12 -10.25 27.11
C ASP A 188 -11.25 -10.76 28.57
N ASP A 189 -12.48 -10.97 29.03
CA ASP A 189 -12.77 -11.41 30.40
C ASP A 189 -12.83 -12.94 30.58
N VAL A 190 -12.80 -13.70 29.48
CA VAL A 190 -13.00 -15.16 29.45
C VAL A 190 -11.67 -15.91 29.50
N TYR A 191 -10.71 -15.48 28.69
CA TYR A 191 -9.38 -16.08 28.61
C TYR A 191 -8.35 -15.34 29.46
N ASP A 192 -8.76 -14.28 30.17
CA ASP A 192 -7.88 -13.42 30.97
C ASP A 192 -6.68 -12.95 30.11
N ASN A 193 -5.55 -12.58 30.74
CA ASN A 193 -4.34 -12.12 30.05
C ASN A 193 -3.67 -13.15 29.12
N LYS A 194 -4.21 -14.38 28.97
CA LYS A 194 -3.62 -15.39 28.07
C LYS A 194 -3.77 -15.03 26.59
N CYS A 195 -4.82 -14.29 26.24
CA CYS A 195 -5.09 -13.86 24.88
C CYS A 195 -4.88 -12.35 24.66
N ARG A 196 -4.27 -11.68 25.65
CA ARG A 196 -3.95 -10.26 25.54
C ARG A 196 -2.97 -9.99 24.39
N GLN A 197 -3.30 -9.02 23.55
CA GLN A 197 -2.47 -8.59 22.41
C GLN A 197 -2.16 -7.11 22.54
N VAL A 198 -0.89 -6.75 22.45
CA VAL A 198 -0.43 -5.35 22.40
C VAL A 198 0.23 -5.13 21.05
N ILE A 199 -0.39 -4.29 20.23
CA ILE A 199 0.02 -4.01 18.85
C ILE A 199 0.17 -2.51 18.64
N ALA A 200 1.08 -2.10 17.77
CA ALA A 200 1.37 -0.69 17.52
C ALA A 200 1.57 -0.41 16.02
N VAL A 201 1.16 0.78 15.59
CA VAL A 201 1.37 1.29 14.23
C VAL A 201 1.97 2.69 14.31
N PRO A 202 3.16 2.91 13.71
CA PRO A 202 3.72 4.24 13.55
C PRO A 202 3.14 4.93 12.31
N THR A 203 2.92 6.24 12.42
CA THR A 203 2.49 7.11 11.32
C THR A 203 3.35 8.37 11.29
N ASP A 204 4.03 8.60 10.18
CA ASP A 204 4.87 9.80 10.00
C ASP A 204 4.03 11.02 9.64
N VAL A 205 4.28 12.15 10.32
CA VAL A 205 3.57 13.42 10.04
C VAL A 205 4.49 14.35 9.27
N ILE A 206 4.12 14.64 8.02
CA ILE A 206 4.83 15.60 7.17
C ILE A 206 4.51 17.01 7.69
N PRO A 207 5.52 17.81 8.08
CA PRO A 207 5.30 19.20 8.48
C PRO A 207 4.79 20.03 7.29
N PRO A 208 4.06 21.12 7.52
CA PRO A 208 3.62 22.00 6.46
C PRO A 208 4.83 22.54 5.71
N ASN A 209 4.72 22.58 4.38
CA ASN A 209 5.73 23.23 3.55
C ASN A 209 5.62 24.75 3.71
N ILE A 210 6.37 25.31 4.67
CA ILE A 210 6.47 26.76 4.82
C ILE A 210 7.33 27.27 3.67
N VAL A 211 6.69 27.79 2.61
CA VAL A 211 7.39 28.47 1.52
C VAL A 211 7.96 29.77 2.08
N VAL A 212 9.24 29.75 2.45
CA VAL A 212 9.92 30.98 2.89
C VAL A 212 9.99 31.93 1.69
N PRO A 213 9.35 33.11 1.75
CA PRO A 213 9.40 34.05 0.65
C PRO A 213 10.85 34.46 0.41
N LYS A 214 11.26 34.52 -0.85
CA LYS A 214 12.63 34.89 -1.23
C LYS A 214 12.62 36.17 -2.05
N ALA A 215 13.53 37.08 -1.74
CA ALA A 215 13.77 38.26 -2.57
C ALA A 215 14.27 37.83 -3.97
N PHE A 216 13.83 38.54 -5.00
CA PHE A 216 14.24 38.26 -6.38
C PHE A 216 14.53 39.54 -7.14
N ILE A 217 15.43 39.47 -8.13
CA ILE A 217 15.73 40.59 -9.01
C ILE A 217 14.55 40.76 -9.97
N CYS A 218 14.00 41.96 -10.01
CA CYS A 218 13.03 42.34 -11.01
C CYS A 218 13.72 42.77 -12.33
N ASP A 219 14.75 43.63 -12.24
CA ASP A 219 15.53 44.05 -13.41
C ASP A 219 16.94 44.50 -12.99
N GLU A 220 17.89 44.45 -13.94
CA GLU A 220 19.24 44.98 -13.83
C GLU A 220 19.69 45.58 -15.17
N PHE A 221 20.00 46.88 -15.19
CA PHE A 221 20.31 47.57 -16.45
C PHE A 221 21.22 48.80 -16.27
N GLU A 222 22.01 49.10 -17.30
CA GLU A 222 22.79 50.34 -17.40
C GLU A 222 21.88 51.53 -17.72
N SER A 223 22.01 52.64 -17.00
CA SER A 223 21.25 53.86 -17.32
C SER A 223 21.75 54.49 -18.62
N ARG A 224 20.85 54.61 -19.61
CA ARG A 224 21.17 55.13 -20.95
C ARG A 224 20.42 56.43 -21.24
N SER A 225 19.10 56.36 -21.29
CA SER A 225 18.20 57.49 -21.50
C SER A 225 17.12 57.49 -20.43
N ALA A 226 16.52 58.66 -20.18
CA ALA A 226 15.47 58.77 -19.16
C ALA A 226 14.22 57.95 -19.54
N ASP A 227 13.89 57.85 -20.83
CA ASP A 227 12.70 57.13 -21.28
C ASP A 227 12.89 55.61 -21.22
N ASP A 228 14.10 55.11 -21.47
CA ASP A 228 14.44 53.69 -21.29
C ASP A 228 14.41 53.30 -19.81
N ASP A 229 15.00 54.13 -18.94
CA ASP A 229 14.94 53.94 -17.49
C ASP A 229 13.48 53.87 -16.99
N LYS A 230 12.60 54.76 -17.48
CA LYS A 230 11.17 54.79 -17.12
C LYS A 230 10.44 53.50 -17.49
N ALA A 231 10.61 53.03 -18.74
CA ALA A 231 9.98 51.79 -19.18
C ALA A 231 10.44 50.57 -18.35
N ARG A 232 11.69 50.58 -17.89
CA ARG A 232 12.24 49.55 -17.00
C ARG A 232 11.63 49.62 -15.59
N PHE A 233 11.46 50.84 -15.08
CA PHE A 233 10.81 51.08 -13.79
C PHE A 233 9.35 50.62 -13.77
N ASP A 234 8.60 50.80 -14.86
CA ASP A 234 7.22 50.36 -14.99
C ASP A 234 7.06 48.86 -14.72
N ASN A 235 7.95 48.04 -15.29
CA ASN A 235 7.92 46.58 -15.12
C ASN A 235 8.03 46.16 -13.65
N CYS A 236 8.87 46.85 -12.88
CA CYS A 236 9.06 46.55 -11.46
C CYS A 236 8.00 47.18 -10.56
N ALA A 237 7.49 48.37 -10.93
CA ALA A 237 6.41 49.02 -10.22
C ALA A 237 5.13 48.17 -10.26
N ILE A 238 4.79 47.60 -11.42
CA ILE A 238 3.62 46.70 -11.57
C ILE A 238 3.77 45.48 -10.66
N GLN A 239 4.95 44.85 -10.64
CA GLN A 239 5.19 43.66 -9.82
C GLN A 239 5.07 43.96 -8.32
N VAL A 240 5.65 45.07 -7.85
CA VAL A 240 5.57 45.43 -6.41
C VAL A 240 4.16 45.86 -6.03
N GLN A 241 3.40 46.53 -6.90
CA GLN A 241 2.00 46.88 -6.64
C GLN A 241 1.10 45.64 -6.46
N ASN A 242 1.37 44.56 -7.20
CA ASN A 242 0.66 43.28 -7.06
C ASN A 242 1.03 42.50 -5.79
N MET A 243 1.99 42.98 -4.99
CA MET A 243 2.40 42.38 -3.72
C MET A 243 2.17 43.38 -2.59
N PRO A 244 1.02 43.38 -1.88
CA PRO A 244 0.64 44.46 -0.95
C PRO A 244 1.71 44.80 0.10
N GLU A 245 2.36 43.76 0.64
CA GLU A 245 3.40 43.88 1.68
C GLU A 245 4.84 43.82 1.10
N GLY A 246 4.99 43.83 -0.22
CA GLY A 246 6.31 43.78 -0.87
C GLY A 246 7.04 45.13 -0.82
N GLN A 247 8.36 45.10 -0.73
CA GLN A 247 9.21 46.28 -0.83
C GLN A 247 10.10 46.22 -2.08
N LEU A 248 10.37 47.38 -2.65
CA LEU A 248 11.27 47.57 -3.78
C LEU A 248 12.62 48.07 -3.26
N HIS A 249 13.66 47.26 -3.41
CA HIS A 249 15.03 47.64 -3.08
C HIS A 249 15.79 47.97 -4.36
N ILE A 250 16.21 49.23 -4.50
CA ILE A 250 16.87 49.74 -5.70
C ILE A 250 18.31 50.06 -5.34
N PHE A 251 19.24 49.35 -5.96
CA PHE A 251 20.66 49.62 -5.89
C PHE A 251 21.07 50.43 -7.11
N ILE A 252 21.71 51.58 -6.90
CA ILE A 252 22.36 52.32 -7.96
C ILE A 252 23.86 52.18 -7.76
N TYR A 253 24.53 51.53 -8.70
CA TYR A 253 25.98 51.40 -8.78
C TYR A 253 26.51 52.57 -9.61
N PRO A 254 27.19 53.58 -9.04
CA PRO A 254 27.67 54.73 -9.80
C PRO A 254 28.72 54.32 -10.83
N GLY A 255 28.63 54.84 -12.05
CA GLY A 255 29.63 54.58 -13.08
C GLY A 255 30.86 55.49 -12.97
N THR A 256 32.02 54.97 -13.39
CA THR A 256 33.27 55.74 -13.46
C THR A 256 33.51 56.41 -14.82
N ASP A 257 32.74 56.05 -15.85
CA ASP A 257 32.90 56.66 -17.17
C ASP A 257 32.44 58.15 -17.18
N ARG A 258 32.85 58.87 -18.23
CA ARG A 258 32.55 60.30 -18.37
C ARG A 258 31.05 60.60 -18.34
N VAL A 259 30.19 59.74 -18.92
CA VAL A 259 28.74 59.99 -18.94
C VAL A 259 28.15 59.79 -17.55
N SER A 260 28.56 58.75 -16.82
CA SER A 260 28.12 58.50 -15.44
C SER A 260 28.56 59.57 -14.45
N THR A 261 29.77 60.11 -14.61
CA THR A 261 30.28 61.16 -13.71
C THR A 261 29.75 62.56 -14.01
N THR A 262 29.22 62.81 -15.21
CA THR A 262 28.74 64.15 -15.61
C THR A 262 27.23 64.25 -15.81
N ARG A 263 26.59 63.24 -16.43
CA ARG A 263 25.17 63.26 -16.80
C ARG A 263 24.32 62.31 -15.97
N ASN A 264 24.84 61.14 -15.65
CA ASN A 264 24.16 60.03 -14.97
C ASN A 264 24.71 59.82 -13.55
N THR A 265 24.89 60.93 -12.81
CA THR A 265 25.36 60.90 -11.43
C THR A 265 24.33 60.27 -10.50
N TYR A 266 24.79 59.65 -9.41
CA TYR A 266 23.93 59.00 -8.44
C TYR A 266 22.83 59.93 -7.94
N GLU A 267 23.16 61.16 -7.56
CA GLU A 267 22.24 62.13 -6.97
C GLU A 267 21.15 62.56 -7.97
N ARG A 268 21.50 62.68 -9.25
CA ARG A 268 20.54 63.04 -10.30
C ARG A 268 19.61 61.88 -10.64
N LEU A 269 20.18 60.67 -10.76
CA LEU A 269 19.45 59.47 -11.11
C LEU A 269 18.51 59.02 -9.99
N SER A 270 19.00 59.00 -8.74
CA SER A 270 18.18 58.71 -7.55
C SER A 270 16.97 59.63 -7.45
N LYS A 271 17.16 60.95 -7.59
CA LYS A 271 16.06 61.91 -7.54
C LYS A 271 15.06 61.68 -8.68
N ARG A 272 15.54 61.51 -9.92
CA ARG A 272 14.69 61.29 -11.10
C ARG A 272 13.85 60.03 -10.97
N MET A 273 14.47 58.93 -10.53
CA MET A 273 13.81 57.64 -10.34
C MET A 273 12.79 57.71 -9.21
N LEU A 274 13.12 58.29 -8.05
CA LEU A 274 12.16 58.48 -6.96
C LEU A 274 10.99 59.38 -7.37
N ASP A 275 11.26 60.49 -8.05
CA ASP A 275 10.23 61.38 -8.56
C ASP A 275 9.26 60.63 -9.48
N TYR A 276 9.77 59.85 -10.43
CA TYR A 276 8.96 59.06 -11.36
C TYR A 276 8.13 57.97 -10.64
N MET A 277 8.79 57.16 -9.81
CA MET A 277 8.15 56.06 -9.08
C MET A 277 7.02 56.55 -8.15
N VAL A 278 7.23 57.67 -7.46
CA VAL A 278 6.28 58.17 -6.46
C VAL A 278 5.20 59.04 -7.11
N LYS A 279 5.56 59.96 -8.01
CA LYS A 279 4.61 60.93 -8.57
C LYS A 279 3.80 60.34 -9.73
N ASP A 280 4.48 59.66 -10.65
CA ASP A 280 3.87 59.16 -11.87
C ASP A 280 3.30 57.75 -11.65
N LEU A 281 4.08 56.84 -11.07
CA LEU A 281 3.67 55.44 -10.85
C LEU A 281 2.92 55.21 -9.52
N ARG A 282 2.84 56.21 -8.65
CA ARG A 282 2.11 56.17 -7.37
C ARG A 282 2.53 55.02 -6.45
N VAL A 283 3.78 54.59 -6.53
CA VAL A 283 4.36 53.65 -5.56
C VAL A 283 4.53 54.37 -4.23
N ASP A 284 4.05 53.77 -3.13
CA ASP A 284 4.22 54.35 -1.79
C ASP A 284 5.73 54.50 -1.50
N PRO A 285 6.23 55.71 -1.21
CA PRO A 285 7.64 55.93 -0.92
C PRO A 285 8.17 55.09 0.25
N LYS A 286 7.31 54.68 1.21
CA LYS A 286 7.71 53.78 2.31
C LYS A 286 8.06 52.37 1.83
N ARG A 287 7.64 52.01 0.64
CA ARG A 287 7.90 50.70 0.02
C ARG A 287 9.12 50.73 -0.90
N ILE A 288 9.84 51.86 -0.98
CA ILE A 288 11.03 52.00 -1.81
C ILE A 288 12.24 52.25 -0.91
N THR A 289 13.22 51.34 -0.96
CA THR A 289 14.52 51.51 -0.33
C THR A 289 15.57 51.76 -1.40
N LEU A 290 16.21 52.93 -1.35
CA LEU A 290 17.26 53.29 -2.29
C LEU A 290 18.65 53.16 -1.65
N ILE A 291 19.57 52.49 -2.34
CA ILE A 291 20.91 52.20 -1.83
C ILE A 291 21.96 52.63 -2.87
N LYS A 292 22.95 53.42 -2.44
CA LYS A 292 24.17 53.69 -3.22
C LYS A 292 25.11 52.50 -3.07
N ALA A 293 25.30 51.75 -4.14
CA ALA A 293 26.16 50.58 -4.14
C ALA A 293 27.60 50.95 -4.56
N SER A 294 28.46 49.95 -4.72
CA SER A 294 29.83 50.08 -5.20
C SER A 294 29.89 50.68 -6.62
N ASN A 295 31.05 51.18 -7.01
CA ASN A 295 31.22 51.75 -8.35
C ASN A 295 31.31 50.64 -9.40
N ARG A 296 30.78 50.91 -10.60
CA ARG A 296 30.93 50.07 -11.80
C ARG A 296 31.50 50.91 -12.95
N ALA A 297 31.77 50.28 -14.10
CA ALA A 297 32.27 51.00 -15.28
C ALA A 297 31.27 52.06 -15.77
N LYS A 298 29.97 51.74 -15.73
CA LYS A 298 28.84 52.61 -16.08
C LYS A 298 27.80 52.58 -14.98
N THR A 299 26.97 53.62 -14.87
CA THR A 299 25.92 53.65 -13.85
C THR A 299 24.87 52.58 -14.15
N THR A 300 24.63 51.69 -13.19
CA THR A 300 23.72 50.54 -13.31
C THR A 300 22.68 50.57 -12.21
N TYR A 301 21.43 50.29 -12.56
CA TYR A 301 20.37 49.95 -11.60
C TYR A 301 20.30 48.45 -11.42
N GLN A 302 20.11 48.01 -10.19
CA GLN A 302 19.69 46.65 -9.87
C GLN A 302 18.52 46.73 -8.90
N MET A 303 17.39 46.14 -9.29
CA MET A 303 16.12 46.29 -8.59
C MET A 303 15.65 44.95 -8.08
N TRP A 304 15.37 44.88 -6.78
CA TRP A 304 14.91 43.69 -6.10
C TRP A 304 13.50 43.91 -5.55
N ILE A 305 12.67 42.89 -5.67
CA ILE A 305 11.40 42.82 -4.95
C ILE A 305 11.61 41.90 -3.76
N VAL A 306 11.29 42.44 -2.58
CA VAL A 306 11.44 41.77 -1.29
C VAL A 306 10.05 41.57 -0.71
N PRO A 307 9.47 40.36 -0.81
CA PRO A 307 8.20 40.07 -0.14
C PRO A 307 8.35 40.14 1.38
N ALA A 308 7.25 40.37 2.10
CA ALA A 308 7.26 40.35 3.56
C ALA A 308 7.80 39.01 4.10
N GLY A 309 8.70 39.08 5.07
CA GLY A 309 9.36 37.92 5.67
C GLY A 309 10.53 37.36 4.87
N ALA A 310 10.85 37.89 3.69
CA ALA A 310 12.03 37.51 2.94
C ALA A 310 13.30 38.13 3.52
N GLU A 311 14.43 37.42 3.43
CA GLU A 311 15.74 38.01 3.73
C GLU A 311 16.07 39.12 2.74
N LEU A 312 16.70 40.20 3.25
CA LEU A 312 17.12 41.32 2.43
C LEU A 312 18.24 40.91 1.45
N PRO A 313 18.24 41.44 0.22
CA PRO A 313 19.31 41.19 -0.73
C PRO A 313 20.64 41.72 -0.20
N LYS A 314 21.68 40.88 -0.25
CA LYS A 314 23.04 41.27 0.15
C LYS A 314 23.68 42.11 -0.96
N MET A 315 24.36 43.18 -0.58
CA MET A 315 25.20 43.96 -1.51
C MET A 315 26.36 43.08 -1.99
N GLN A 316 26.54 42.99 -3.31
CA GLN A 316 27.74 42.42 -3.94
C GLN A 316 28.73 43.53 -4.33
#